data_AF-A0A3D6CCN0-F1
#
_entry.id   AF-A0A3D6CCN0-F1
#
_cell.length_a   1.000
_cell.length_b   1.000
_cell.length_c   1.000
_cell.angle_alpha   90.00
_cell.angle_beta   90.00
_cell.angle_gamma   90.00
#
_symmetry.space_group_name_H-M   'P 1'
#
loop_
_entity.id
_entity.type
_entity.pdbx_description
1 polymer ?
#
loop_
_entity_poly.entity_id
_entity_poly.type
_entity_poly.pdbx_seq_one_letter_code
_entity_poly.pdbx_strand_id
1 'polypeptide(L)'
;MTEEQMLAGSLRNDASAQEAFYRRFSPKMLGVCYRFAKNREDAEDMLQEAFIKVFSQLHQYRNEGSLEGWIRRIIVHTCINVLKKNKKFSETVDIVHASSLMIQEDFIPSIMQAKQVV
;
A
#
# COMPACT_ATOMS: atom_id res chain seq x y z
N MET A 1 15.04 -12.81 -18.89
CA MET A 1 15.22 -11.35 -18.74
C MET A 1 16.19 -11.12 -17.58
N THR A 2 17.26 -10.34 -17.78
CA THR A 2 18.23 -10.04 -16.70
C THR A 2 17.69 -8.99 -15.72
N GLU A 3 18.35 -8.81 -14.58
CA GLU A 3 17.97 -7.79 -13.59
C GLU A 3 18.06 -6.37 -14.16
N GLU A 4 19.11 -6.07 -14.92
CA GLU A 4 19.29 -4.78 -15.57
C GLU A 4 18.21 -4.51 -16.60
N GLN A 5 17.82 -5.53 -17.37
CA GLN A 5 16.73 -5.43 -18.35
C GLN A 5 15.38 -5.18 -17.67
N MET A 6 15.09 -5.90 -16.59
CA MET A 6 13.88 -5.70 -15.79
C MET A 6 13.82 -4.29 -15.21
N LEU A 7 14.92 -3.81 -14.63
CA LEU A 7 15.02 -2.48 -14.05
C LEU A 7 14.82 -1.39 -15.13
N ALA A 8 15.60 -1.46 -16.22
CA ALA A 8 15.54 -0.48 -17.29
C ALA A 8 14.16 -0.45 -17.98
N GLY A 9 13.55 -1.61 -18.21
CA GLY A 9 12.20 -1.71 -18.76
C GLY A 9 11.13 -1.19 -17.79
N SER A 10 11.24 -1.53 -16.50
CA SER A 10 10.29 -1.05 -15.47
C SER A 10 10.32 0.47 -15.31
N LEU A 11 11.50 1.10 -15.44
CA LEU A 11 11.64 2.56 -15.46
C LEU A 11 10.95 3.22 -16.66
N ARG A 12 10.73 2.48 -17.76
CA ARG A 12 9.98 2.94 -18.93
C ARG A 12 8.50 2.53 -18.91
N ASN A 13 8.00 1.98 -17.80
CA ASN A 13 6.66 1.40 -17.68
C ASN A 13 6.35 0.30 -18.70
N ASP A 14 7.36 -0.47 -19.10
CA ASP A 14 7.14 -1.66 -19.92
C ASP A 14 6.46 -2.77 -19.09
N ALA A 15 5.29 -3.22 -19.55
CA ALA A 15 4.47 -4.18 -18.81
C ALA A 15 5.19 -5.54 -18.63
N SER A 16 5.91 -6.00 -19.66
CA SER A 16 6.62 -7.29 -19.60
C SER A 16 7.78 -7.25 -18.60
N ALA A 17 8.48 -6.10 -18.53
CA ALA A 17 9.55 -5.88 -17.58
C ALA A 17 9.04 -5.76 -16.14
N GLN A 18 7.93 -5.03 -15.92
CA GLN A 18 7.30 -4.93 -14.60
C GLN A 18 6.77 -6.27 -14.12
N GLU A 19 6.18 -7.08 -15.00
CA GLU A 19 5.75 -8.44 -14.67
C GLU A 19 6.93 -9.33 -14.27
N ALA A 20 8.00 -9.34 -15.07
CA ALA A 20 9.21 -10.11 -14.76
C ALA A 20 9.86 -9.66 -13.45
N PHE A 21 9.95 -8.34 -13.23
CA PHE A 21 10.42 -7.74 -11.99
C PHE A 21 9.58 -8.20 -10.79
N TYR A 22 8.26 -8.08 -10.89
CA TYR A 22 7.34 -8.51 -9.84
C TYR A 22 7.50 -10.00 -9.55
N ARG A 23 7.41 -10.86 -10.57
CA ARG A 23 7.57 -12.32 -10.41
C ARG A 23 8.90 -12.70 -9.76
N ARG A 24 9.98 -11.96 -10.03
CA ARG A 24 11.31 -12.22 -9.46
C ARG A 24 11.38 -11.93 -7.97
N PHE A 25 10.87 -10.77 -7.54
CA PHE A 25 11.08 -10.29 -6.17
C PHE A 25 9.91 -10.57 -5.23
N SER A 26 8.68 -10.65 -5.74
CA SER A 26 7.47 -10.73 -4.91
C SER A 26 7.40 -11.95 -4.00
N PRO A 27 7.85 -13.18 -4.36
CA PRO A 27 7.75 -14.33 -3.45
C PRO A 27 8.59 -14.14 -2.17
N LYS A 28 9.81 -13.61 -2.32
CA LYS A 28 10.70 -13.36 -1.19
C LYS A 28 10.20 -12.18 -0.35
N MET A 29 9.61 -11.16 -0.98
CA MET A 29 9.02 -10.02 -0.28
C MET A 29 7.72 -10.37 0.43
N LEU A 30 6.90 -11.28 -0.11
CA LEU A 30 5.73 -11.81 0.58
C LEU A 30 6.15 -12.51 1.88
N GLY A 31 7.24 -13.28 1.85
CA GLY A 31 7.87 -13.85 3.05
C GLY A 31 8.26 -12.79 4.10
N VAL A 32 8.59 -11.56 3.67
CA VAL A 32 8.83 -10.44 4.59
C VAL A 32 7.52 -9.90 5.15
N CYS A 33 6.51 -9.68 4.32
CA CYS A 33 5.19 -9.20 4.74
C CYS A 33 4.55 -10.12 5.79
N TYR A 34 4.70 -11.44 5.67
CA TYR A 34 4.20 -12.41 6.66
C TYR A 34 4.73 -12.19 8.08
N ARG A 35 5.90 -11.54 8.25
CA ARG A 35 6.43 -11.23 9.58
C ARG A 35 5.69 -10.09 10.28
N PHE A 36 4.87 -9.35 9.54
CA PHE A 36 4.11 -8.20 10.01
C PHE A 36 2.59 -8.43 9.96
N ALA A 37 2.12 -9.24 9.03
CA ALA A 37 0.71 -9.52 8.80
C ALA A 37 0.10 -10.47 9.86
N LYS A 38 -1.22 -10.39 10.10
CA LYS A 38 -1.93 -11.32 11.00
C LYS A 38 -2.37 -12.60 10.29
N ASN A 39 -2.61 -12.52 8.99
CA ASN A 39 -3.05 -13.62 8.16
C ASN A 39 -2.44 -13.48 6.74
N ARG A 40 -2.80 -14.39 5.83
CA ARG A 40 -2.32 -14.37 4.45
C ARG A 40 -2.82 -13.17 3.65
N GLU A 41 -4.09 -12.81 3.78
CA GLU A 41 -4.72 -11.72 3.03
C GLU A 41 -4.05 -10.38 3.39
N ASP A 42 -3.84 -10.12 4.68
CA ASP A 42 -3.08 -8.97 5.18
C ASP A 42 -1.66 -8.91 4.56
N ALA A 43 -0.99 -10.05 4.41
CA ALA A 43 0.36 -10.10 3.85
C ALA A 43 0.36 -9.79 2.35
N GLU A 44 -0.63 -10.30 1.62
CA GLU A 44 -0.85 -10.05 0.20
C GLU A 44 -1.19 -8.58 -0.05
N ASP A 45 -2.05 -7.97 0.78
CA ASP A 45 -2.40 -6.56 0.69
C ASP A 45 -1.20 -5.65 0.98
N MET A 46 -0.44 -5.94 2.03
CA MET A 46 0.81 -5.22 2.33
C MET A 46 1.81 -5.31 1.18
N LEU A 47 1.93 -6.50 0.55
CA LEU A 47 2.80 -6.72 -0.59
C LEU A 47 2.37 -5.86 -1.79
N GLN A 48 1.08 -5.87 -2.11
CA GLN A 48 0.53 -5.10 -3.22
C GLN A 48 0.78 -3.60 -3.03
N GLU A 49 0.43 -3.05 -1.86
CA GLU A 49 0.68 -1.64 -1.55
C GLU A 49 2.17 -1.30 -1.66
N ALA A 50 3.04 -2.18 -1.17
CA ALA A 50 4.46 -1.96 -1.20
C ALA A 50 5.04 -2.01 -2.63
N PHE A 51 4.57 -2.91 -3.49
CA PHE A 51 5.03 -2.98 -4.88
C PHE A 51 4.58 -1.77 -5.72
N ILE A 52 3.41 -1.20 -5.45
CA ILE A 52 3.02 0.10 -6.03
C ILE A 52 4.04 1.19 -5.66
N LYS A 53 4.51 1.19 -4.41
CA LYS A 53 5.56 2.13 -3.94
C LYS A 53 6.93 1.83 -4.56
N VAL A 54 7.29 0.56 -4.69
CA VAL A 54 8.53 0.13 -5.35
C VAL A 54 8.59 0.67 -6.78
N PHE A 55 7.54 0.46 -7.58
CA PHE A 55 7.52 0.96 -8.96
C PHE A 55 7.49 2.48 -9.03
N SER A 56 6.69 3.15 -8.19
CA SER A 56 6.63 4.62 -8.20
C SER A 56 7.95 5.28 -7.76
N GLN A 57 8.75 4.61 -6.92
CA GLN A 57 10.03 5.12 -6.44
C GLN A 57 11.25 4.51 -7.15
N LEU A 58 11.04 3.65 -8.15
CA LEU A 58 12.12 2.88 -8.79
C LEU A 58 13.23 3.77 -9.39
N HIS A 59 12.86 4.95 -9.87
CA HIS A 59 13.77 5.98 -10.39
C HIS A 59 14.76 6.52 -9.34
N GLN A 60 14.51 6.28 -8.04
CA GLN A 60 15.38 6.72 -6.94
C GLN A 60 16.46 5.68 -6.61
N TYR A 61 16.40 4.49 -7.19
CA TYR A 61 17.43 3.48 -7.00
C TYR A 61 18.73 3.91 -7.71
N ARG A 62 19.75 4.29 -6.92
CA ARG A 62 21.05 4.80 -7.42
C ARG A 62 22.09 3.72 -7.68
N ASN A 63 21.69 2.45 -7.70
CA ASN A 63 22.60 1.31 -7.78
C ASN A 63 23.61 1.21 -6.61
N GLU A 64 23.22 1.76 -5.46
CA GLU A 64 23.98 1.66 -4.21
C GLU A 64 23.48 0.45 -3.42
N GLY A 65 24.28 -0.61 -3.37
CA GLY A 65 23.89 -1.89 -2.78
C GLY A 65 23.07 -2.75 -3.74
N SER A 66 22.35 -3.74 -3.22
CA SER A 66 21.51 -4.63 -4.05
C SER A 66 20.11 -4.08 -4.26
N LEU A 67 19.57 -4.27 -5.45
CA LEU A 67 18.19 -3.92 -5.78
C LEU A 67 17.21 -4.64 -4.83
N GLU A 68 17.46 -5.91 -4.53
CA GLU A 68 16.65 -6.66 -3.56
C GLU A 68 16.66 -5.99 -2.17
N GLY A 69 17.80 -5.51 -1.71
CA GLY A 69 17.92 -4.81 -0.43
C GLY A 69 17.15 -3.49 -0.41
N TRP A 70 17.19 -2.75 -1.52
CA TRP A 70 16.42 -1.53 -1.70
C TRP A 70 14.91 -1.79 -1.70
N ILE A 71 14.45 -2.81 -2.45
CA ILE A 71 13.04 -3.24 -2.46
C ILE A 71 12.61 -3.63 -1.04
N ARG A 72 13.38 -4.48 -0.35
CA ARG A 72 13.08 -4.94 1.02
C ARG A 72 12.89 -3.77 1.98
N ARG A 73 13.67 -2.69 1.85
CA ARG A 73 13.49 -1.49 2.69
C ARG A 73 12.11 -0.86 2.50
N ILE A 74 11.65 -0.73 1.25
CA ILE A 74 10.31 -0.20 0.94
C ILE A 74 9.22 -1.13 1.49
N ILE A 75 9.37 -2.45 1.34
CA ILE A 75 8.44 -3.44 1.90
C ILE A 75 8.31 -3.25 3.42
N VAL A 76 9.42 -3.28 4.16
CA VAL A 76 9.43 -3.16 5.62
C VAL A 76 8.79 -1.84 6.08
N HIS A 77 9.15 -0.73 5.46
CA HIS A 77 8.55 0.57 5.78
C HIS A 77 7.04 0.58 5.51
N THR A 78 6.59 -0.05 4.42
CA THR A 78 5.17 -0.13 4.10
C THR A 78 4.42 -0.97 5.13
N CYS A 79 4.91 -2.15 5.49
CA CYS A 79 4.31 -3.00 6.52
C CYS A 79 4.18 -2.26 7.86
N ILE A 80 5.24 -1.56 8.30
CA ILE A 80 5.23 -0.77 9.55
C ILE A 80 4.16 0.33 9.48
N ASN A 81 4.03 1.01 8.34
CA ASN A 81 3.04 2.07 8.16
C ASN A 81 1.61 1.53 8.16
N VAL A 82 1.36 0.38 7.53
CA VAL A 82 0.06 -0.31 7.57
C VAL A 82 -0.31 -0.66 9.01
N LEU A 83 0.62 -1.23 9.78
CA LEU A 83 0.38 -1.56 11.19
C LEU A 83 0.08 -0.31 12.04
N LYS A 84 0.81 0.78 11.84
CA LYS A 84 0.55 2.06 12.52
C LYS A 84 -0.83 2.62 12.17
N LYS A 85 -1.22 2.54 10.90
CA LYS A 85 -2.55 2.97 10.43
C LYS A 85 -3.66 2.13 11.07
N ASN A 86 -3.50 0.82 11.10
CA ASN A 86 -4.47 -0.10 11.70
C ASN A 86 -4.58 0.08 13.21
N LYS A 87 -3.46 0.34 13.91
CA LYS A 87 -3.48 0.67 15.34
C LYS A 87 -4.25 1.96 15.60
N LYS A 88 -3.96 3.04 14.86
CA LYS A 88 -4.70 4.31 14.98
C LYS A 88 -6.19 4.13 14.69
N PHE A 89 -6.53 3.36 13.66
CA PHE A 89 -7.93 3.04 13.36
C PHE A 89 -8.58 2.29 14.51
N SER A 90 -7.93 1.25 15.05
CA SER A 90 -8.45 0.53 16.22
C SER A 90 -8.64 1.42 17.46
N GLU A 91 -7.74 2.38 17.70
CA GLU A 91 -7.86 3.36 18.79
C GLU A 91 -8.95 4.41 18.53
N THR A 92 -9.33 4.65 17.27
CA THR A 92 -10.38 5.62 16.90
C THR A 92 -11.77 4.97 16.88
N VAL A 93 -11.86 3.64 16.78
CA VAL A 93 -13.12 2.87 16.64
C VAL A 93 -13.69 2.47 18.02
N ASP A 94 -13.72 3.42 18.95
CA ASP A 94 -14.63 3.31 20.09
C ASP A 94 -16.03 3.76 19.65
N ILE A 95 -16.81 2.82 19.11
CA ILE A 95 -18.24 3.01 18.80
C ILE A 95 -19.02 3.51 20.03
N VAL A 96 -18.53 3.19 21.24
CA VAL A 96 -19.08 3.64 22.52
C VAL A 96 -18.96 5.17 22.72
N HIS A 97 -18.01 5.85 22.06
CA HIS A 97 -17.92 7.31 22.06
C HIS A 97 -18.68 7.97 20.89
N ALA A 98 -18.99 7.22 19.83
CA ALA A 98 -19.75 7.75 18.68
C ALA A 98 -21.20 8.11 19.05
N SER A 99 -21.78 7.50 20.09
CA SER A 99 -23.10 7.86 20.61
C SER A 99 -23.15 9.23 21.31
N SER A 100 -21.99 9.83 21.61
CA SER A 100 -21.93 11.17 22.23
C SER A 100 -21.60 12.29 21.25
N LEU A 101 -21.44 11.99 19.94
CA LEU A 101 -21.53 13.02 18.93
C LEU A 101 -23.00 13.45 18.84
N MET A 102 -23.35 14.47 19.63
CA MET A 102 -24.53 15.27 19.31
C MET A 102 -24.34 15.72 17.86
N ILE A 103 -25.13 15.17 16.96
CA ILE A 103 -25.27 15.71 15.62
C ILE A 103 -25.81 17.12 15.85
N GLN A 104 -24.96 18.14 15.73
CA GLN A 104 -25.45 19.50 15.59
C GLN A 104 -26.31 19.50 14.32
N GLU A 105 -27.60 19.76 14.45
CA GLU A 105 -28.56 19.79 13.33
C GLU A 105 -28.08 20.72 12.19
N ASP A 106 -27.16 21.64 12.49
CA ASP A 106 -26.52 22.55 11.53
C ASP A 106 -25.65 21.86 10.46
N PHE A 107 -25.27 20.59 10.65
CA PHE A 107 -24.43 19.85 9.69
C PHE A 107 -25.21 19.09 8.59
N ILE A 108 -26.54 19.24 8.51
CA ILE A 108 -27.30 18.85 7.32
C ILE A 108 -27.63 20.08 6.45
N PRO A 109 -26.68 20.57 5.63
CA PRO A 109 -27.06 21.24 4.40
C PRO A 109 -26.76 20.36 3.18
N SER A 110 -27.80 20.18 2.36
CA SER A 110 -27.79 19.90 0.91
C SER A 110 -28.13 18.49 0.42
N ILE A 111 -27.94 17.40 1.18
CA ILE A 111 -28.30 16.05 0.64
C ILE A 111 -29.82 15.88 0.50
N MET A 112 -30.63 16.63 1.25
CA MET A 112 -32.10 16.62 1.14
C MET A 112 -32.68 17.52 0.03
N GLN A 113 -31.85 18.16 -0.81
CA GLN A 113 -32.33 18.95 -1.96
C GLN A 113 -32.19 18.24 -3.32
N ALA A 114 -32.11 16.90 -3.35
CA ALA A 114 -32.49 16.17 -4.55
C ALA A 114 -34.02 16.24 -4.71
N LYS A 115 -34.52 17.40 -5.14
CA LYS A 115 -35.88 17.54 -5.68
C LYS A 115 -36.03 16.50 -6.78
N GLN A 116 -37.11 15.74 -6.68
CA GLN A 116 -37.68 14.96 -7.76
C GLN A 116 -37.64 15.79 -9.05
N VAL A 117 -36.84 15.34 -10.02
CA VAL A 117 -36.99 15.74 -11.41
C VAL A 117 -38.08 14.83 -11.96
N VAL A 118 -39.27 15.39 -12.13
CA VAL A 118 -40.25 14.95 -13.13
C VAL A 118 -39.85 15.58 -14.45
#